data_AF-A0A2M7RBF3-F1
#
_entry.id   AF-A0A2M7RBF3-F1
#
_cell.length_a   1.000
_cell.length_b   1.000
_cell.length_c   1.000
_cell.angle_alpha   90.00
_cell.angle_beta   90.00
_cell.angle_gamma   90.00
#
_symmetry.space_group_name_H-M   'P 1'
#
loop_
_entity.id
_entity.type
_entity.pdbx_description
1 polymer ?
#
loop_
_entity_poly.entity_id
_entity_poly.type
_entity_poly.pdbx_seq_one_letter_code
_entity_poly.pdbx_strand_id
1 'polypeptide(L)'
;MVAYLLQKSKYALLPYVAHCHPLGYNIKMYPPSLIQKARFLRSKGKTYKEIKQMLKLKVPKSTLSYWVKNVSLPEDYIKKVVKLNRINLNKARLIALKANKIKRQIFLFEINKRNTLIVNSIFKSETAKIALAMLCLAEAKKYTSKGSSFNLGNSDPRIIVIFLALLKKCFNFNPEKVRCTVQCRADQDIEELEKFWRNVTKVPEKLFYKAQIDPRTIGKPTKKKDYKGVLKVDYLDTKVQLELESLANLVYNQLQSKNGPEV
;
A
#
# COMPACT_ATOMS: atom_id res chain seq x y z
N MET A 1 -50.06 -53.52 -5.59
CA MET A 1 -49.63 -54.91 -5.91
C MET A 1 -48.27 -55.09 -5.23
N VAL A 2 -48.19 -55.21 -3.91
CA VAL A 2 -48.47 -56.40 -3.08
C VAL A 2 -47.83 -57.67 -3.62
N ALA A 3 -46.97 -58.26 -2.76
CA ALA A 3 -46.51 -59.66 -2.64
C ALA A 3 -44.98 -59.80 -2.85
N TYR A 4 -44.17 -60.47 -2.00
CA TYR A 4 -44.38 -61.09 -0.68
C TYR A 4 -43.00 -61.57 -0.15
N LEU A 5 -42.70 -61.17 1.09
CA LEU A 5 -42.04 -61.90 2.19
C LEU A 5 -40.64 -62.59 2.13
N LEU A 6 -39.82 -62.12 3.09
CA LEU A 6 -39.15 -62.86 4.20
C LEU A 6 -38.09 -63.94 3.88
N GLN A 7 -36.87 -63.72 4.39
CA GLN A 7 -36.33 -64.57 5.46
C GLN A 7 -35.12 -63.98 6.23
N LYS A 8 -35.37 -63.73 7.53
CA LYS A 8 -34.56 -64.01 8.74
C LYS A 8 -33.05 -63.67 8.79
N SER A 9 -32.76 -62.67 9.63
CA SER A 9 -32.00 -62.77 10.91
C SER A 9 -30.89 -63.82 11.01
N LYS A 10 -29.66 -63.34 11.19
CA LYS A 10 -28.71 -63.82 12.22
C LYS A 10 -27.66 -62.73 12.52
N TYR A 11 -27.97 -61.90 13.51
CA TYR A 11 -26.95 -61.13 14.22
C TYR A 11 -26.09 -62.11 15.02
N ALA A 12 -24.89 -62.38 14.54
CA ALA A 12 -23.86 -63.02 15.35
C ALA A 12 -23.12 -61.90 16.11
N LEU A 13 -23.33 -61.88 17.43
CA LEU A 13 -22.52 -61.13 18.40
C LEU A 13 -21.07 -61.60 18.29
N LEU A 14 -20.23 -60.85 17.57
CA LEU A 14 -18.78 -60.98 17.71
C LEU A 14 -18.36 -60.30 19.01
N PRO A 15 -17.63 -60.99 19.91
CA PRO A 15 -17.19 -60.41 21.16
C PRO A 15 -16.24 -59.25 20.85
N TYR A 16 -16.53 -58.10 21.45
CA TYR A 16 -15.64 -56.94 21.47
C TYR A 16 -14.39 -57.33 22.25
N VAL A 17 -13.40 -57.90 21.56
CA VAL A 17 -12.08 -58.11 22.13
C VAL A 17 -11.47 -56.73 22.30
N ALA A 18 -11.48 -56.25 23.55
CA ALA A 18 -10.69 -55.09 23.95
C ALA A 18 -9.22 -55.44 23.74
N HIS A 19 -8.72 -55.20 22.52
CA HIS A 19 -7.29 -55.21 22.25
C HIS A 19 -6.68 -54.03 22.98
N CYS A 20 -6.24 -54.28 24.21
CA CYS A 20 -5.32 -53.41 24.92
C CYS A 20 -3.98 -53.47 24.17
N HIS A 21 -3.84 -52.65 23.14
CA HIS A 21 -2.55 -52.42 22.50
C HIS A 21 -1.63 -51.84 23.57
N PRO A 22 -0.49 -52.47 23.91
CA PRO A 22 0.47 -51.84 24.77
C PRO A 22 0.96 -50.60 24.02
N LEU A 23 0.66 -49.41 24.54
CA LEU A 23 1.30 -48.18 24.12
C LEU A 23 2.79 -48.38 24.40
N GLY A 24 3.52 -48.84 23.38
CA GLY A 24 4.97 -48.94 23.39
C GLY A 24 5.54 -47.53 23.47
N TYR A 25 5.59 -46.97 24.66
CA TYR A 25 6.39 -45.79 24.92
C TYR A 25 7.82 -46.18 24.59
N ASN A 26 8.33 -45.67 23.47
CA ASN A 26 9.73 -45.79 23.11
C ASN A 26 10.51 -44.87 24.06
N ILE A 27 10.75 -45.37 25.29
CA ILE A 27 11.42 -44.62 26.35
C ILE A 27 12.89 -44.52 25.94
N LYS A 28 13.21 -43.46 25.20
CA LYS A 28 14.59 -43.07 24.97
C LYS A 28 15.20 -42.69 26.32
N MET A 29 15.92 -43.62 26.94
CA MET A 29 16.64 -43.38 28.18
C MET A 29 17.88 -42.54 27.88
N TYR A 30 18.08 -41.50 28.69
CA TYR A 30 19.24 -40.63 28.57
C TYR A 30 20.16 -40.85 29.77
N PRO A 31 21.49 -40.71 29.61
CA PRO A 31 22.42 -40.93 30.70
C PRO A 31 22.09 -40.06 31.92
N PRO A 32 22.04 -40.61 33.14
CA PRO A 32 21.77 -39.84 34.36
C PRO A 32 22.73 -38.66 34.53
N SER A 33 24.00 -38.84 34.15
CA SER A 33 25.03 -37.80 34.16
C SER A 33 24.68 -36.60 33.26
N LEU A 34 24.00 -36.84 32.15
CA LEU A 34 23.55 -35.79 31.23
C LEU A 34 22.38 -34.99 31.83
N ILE A 35 21.43 -35.68 32.46
CA ILE A 35 20.29 -35.08 33.15
C ILE A 35 20.78 -34.21 34.31
N GLN A 36 21.74 -34.71 35.10
CA GLN A 36 22.36 -33.93 36.19
C GLN A 36 23.06 -32.67 35.67
N LYS A 37 23.83 -32.76 34.58
CA LYS A 37 24.44 -31.59 33.94
C LYS A 37 23.40 -30.56 33.49
N ALA A 38 22.29 -31.01 32.90
CA ALA A 38 21.19 -30.13 32.50
C ALA A 38 20.53 -29.44 33.71
N ARG A 39 20.31 -30.17 34.82
CA ARG A 39 19.76 -29.63 36.08
C ARG A 39 20.71 -28.60 36.70
N PHE A 40 22.01 -28.88 36.73
CA PHE A 40 23.03 -27.94 37.20
C PHE A 40 23.05 -26.66 36.36
N LEU A 41 23.04 -26.77 35.03
CA LEU A 41 22.98 -25.59 34.16
C LEU A 41 21.68 -24.80 34.37
N ARG A 42 20.56 -25.49 34.61
CA ARG A 42 19.29 -24.83 34.90
C ARG A 42 19.35 -24.04 36.21
N SER A 43 19.91 -24.61 37.28
CA SER A 43 20.05 -23.91 38.57
C SER A 43 20.98 -22.70 38.49
N LYS A 44 21.94 -22.70 37.54
CA LYS A 44 22.75 -21.52 37.18
C LYS A 44 22.02 -20.50 36.28
N GLY A 45 20.70 -20.60 36.12
CA GLY A 45 19.90 -19.64 35.36
C GLY A 45 20.06 -19.73 33.83
N LYS A 46 20.49 -20.88 33.30
CA LYS A 46 20.51 -21.11 31.84
C LYS A 46 19.10 -21.45 31.33
N THR A 47 18.73 -20.86 30.20
CA THR A 47 17.51 -21.13 29.45
C THR A 47 17.61 -22.47 28.72
N TYR A 48 16.48 -23.03 28.31
CA TYR A 48 16.47 -24.30 27.57
C TYR A 48 17.29 -24.23 26.27
N LYS A 49 17.30 -23.08 25.60
CA LYS A 49 18.11 -22.84 24.40
C LYS A 49 19.61 -22.88 24.73
N GLU A 50 20.03 -22.19 25.79
CA GLU A 50 21.43 -22.18 26.23
C GLU A 50 21.88 -23.59 26.65
N ILE A 51 21.07 -24.32 27.44
CA ILE A 51 21.39 -25.70 27.86
C ILE A 51 21.56 -26.60 26.64
N LYS A 52 20.62 -26.52 25.68
CA LYS A 52 20.68 -27.30 24.43
C LYS A 52 21.93 -26.98 23.62
N GLN A 53 22.34 -25.70 23.54
CA GLN A 53 23.54 -25.27 22.83
C GLN A 53 24.82 -25.70 23.56
N MET A 54 24.92 -25.49 24.87
CA MET A 54 26.11 -25.82 25.67
C MET A 54 26.39 -27.33 25.69
N LEU A 55 25.35 -28.14 25.82
CA LEU A 55 25.45 -29.60 25.82
C LEU A 55 25.35 -30.21 24.41
N LYS A 56 25.27 -29.38 23.36
CA LYS A 56 25.10 -29.79 21.95
C LYS A 56 24.00 -30.84 21.75
N LEU A 57 22.89 -30.68 22.48
CA LEU A 57 21.81 -31.66 22.52
C LEU A 57 20.88 -31.55 21.31
N LYS A 58 20.49 -32.71 20.77
CA LYS A 58 19.38 -32.84 19.81
C LYS A 58 18.13 -33.41 20.47
N VAL A 59 17.78 -32.93 21.66
CA VAL A 59 16.57 -33.36 22.38
C VAL A 59 15.37 -32.42 22.15
N PRO A 60 14.12 -32.94 22.16
CA PRO A 60 12.92 -32.12 22.19
C PRO A 60 12.86 -31.21 23.43
N LYS A 61 12.20 -30.04 23.29
CA LYS A 61 12.03 -29.08 24.39
C LYS A 61 11.24 -29.70 25.56
N SER A 62 10.22 -30.51 25.25
CA SER A 62 9.40 -31.23 26.23
C SER A 62 10.26 -32.14 27.11
N THR A 63 11.15 -32.92 26.50
CA THR A 63 12.10 -33.80 27.21
C THR A 63 13.02 -33.01 28.15
N LEU A 64 13.62 -31.92 27.66
CA LEU A 64 14.50 -31.08 28.47
C LEU A 64 13.74 -30.42 29.63
N SER A 65 12.49 -30.00 29.39
CA SER A 65 11.61 -29.42 30.42
C SER A 65 11.30 -30.43 31.53
N TYR A 66 11.14 -31.70 31.19
CA TYR A 66 10.93 -32.77 32.17
C TYR A 66 12.18 -33.00 33.04
N TRP A 67 13.38 -33.05 32.46
CA TRP A 67 14.64 -33.26 33.20
C TRP A 67 14.90 -32.20 34.27
N VAL A 68 14.59 -30.95 33.95
CA VAL A 68 14.87 -29.79 34.82
C VAL A 68 13.65 -29.35 35.61
N LYS A 69 12.60 -30.18 35.65
CA LYS A 69 11.42 -29.97 36.49
C LYS A 69 11.86 -29.84 37.96
N ASN A 70 11.23 -28.90 38.66
CA ASN A 70 11.45 -28.56 40.07
C ASN A 70 12.88 -28.06 40.41
N VAL A 71 13.67 -27.62 39.43
CA VAL A 71 14.95 -26.95 39.72
C VAL A 71 14.68 -25.49 40.10
N SER A 72 15.12 -25.08 41.30
CA SER A 72 15.06 -23.68 41.75
C SER A 72 15.95 -22.80 40.88
N LEU A 73 15.48 -21.58 40.59
CA LEU A 73 16.14 -20.63 39.71
C LEU A 73 16.70 -19.45 40.51
N PRO A 74 17.79 -18.81 40.05
CA PRO A 74 18.28 -17.59 40.66
C PRO A 74 17.23 -16.48 40.59
N GLU A 75 17.21 -15.60 41.59
CA GLU A 75 16.24 -14.48 41.68
C GLU A 75 16.30 -13.56 40.45
N ASP A 76 17.49 -13.28 39.93
CA ASP A 76 17.68 -12.43 38.75
C ASP A 76 17.37 -13.12 37.41
N TYR A 77 16.99 -14.41 37.42
CA TYR A 77 16.68 -15.15 36.20
C TYR A 77 15.57 -14.48 35.38
N ILE A 78 14.52 -13.99 36.05
CA ILE A 78 13.38 -13.32 35.40
C ILE A 78 13.87 -12.06 34.67
N LYS A 79 14.69 -11.23 35.33
CA LYS A 79 15.29 -10.02 34.74
C LYS A 79 16.13 -10.36 33.50
N LYS A 80 16.95 -11.41 33.57
CA LYS A 80 17.72 -11.91 32.42
C LYS A 80 16.80 -12.30 31.25
N VAL A 81 15.74 -13.06 31.51
CA VAL A 81 14.80 -13.50 30.47
C VAL A 81 14.09 -12.31 29.81
N VAL A 82 13.62 -11.34 30.60
CA VAL A 82 13.01 -10.10 30.08
C VAL A 82 13.98 -9.37 29.15
N LYS A 83 15.25 -9.21 29.57
CA LYS A 83 16.30 -8.60 28.73
C LYS A 83 16.52 -9.37 27.42
N LEU A 84 16.62 -10.70 27.48
CA LEU A 84 16.79 -11.54 26.29
C LEU A 84 15.59 -11.46 25.34
N ASN A 85 14.37 -11.47 25.88
CA ASN A 85 13.14 -11.33 25.10
C ASN A 85 13.10 -9.98 24.39
N ARG A 86 13.47 -8.89 25.06
CA ARG A 86 13.56 -7.55 24.45
C ARG A 86 14.56 -7.53 23.29
N ILE A 87 15.74 -8.13 23.46
CA ILE A 87 16.76 -8.22 22.40
C ILE A 87 16.24 -9.03 21.21
N ASN A 88 15.65 -10.20 21.45
CA ASN A 88 15.14 -11.07 20.39
C ASN A 88 13.95 -10.44 19.66
N LEU A 89 13.06 -9.75 20.38
CA LEU A 89 11.95 -9.00 19.80
C LEU A 89 12.46 -7.88 18.88
N ASN A 90 13.48 -7.13 19.31
CA ASN A 90 14.09 -6.10 18.48
C ASN A 90 14.71 -6.71 17.20
N LYS A 91 15.40 -7.85 17.30
CA LYS A 91 15.93 -8.57 16.13
C LYS A 91 14.82 -9.02 15.18
N ALA A 92 13.75 -9.62 15.72
CA ALA A 92 12.62 -10.07 14.93
C ALA A 92 11.91 -8.90 14.21
N ARG A 93 11.76 -7.75 14.89
CA ARG A 93 11.21 -6.52 14.30
C ARG A 93 12.05 -6.04 13.12
N LEU A 94 13.38 -6.01 13.26
CA LEU A 94 14.26 -5.61 12.16
C LEU A 94 14.13 -6.55 10.95
N ILE A 95 14.01 -7.85 11.17
CA ILE A 95 13.79 -8.84 10.09
C ILE A 95 12.42 -8.61 9.44
N ALA A 96 11.37 -8.46 10.24
CA ALA A 96 10.02 -8.21 9.75
C ALA A 96 9.93 -6.91 8.93
N LEU A 97 10.58 -5.83 9.37
CA LEU A 97 10.65 -4.58 8.61
C LEU A 97 11.30 -4.78 7.24
N LYS A 98 12.40 -5.53 7.16
CA LYS A 98 13.06 -5.87 5.89
C LYS A 98 12.16 -6.72 4.99
N ALA A 99 11.56 -7.77 5.54
CA ALA A 99 10.64 -8.64 4.80
C ALA A 99 9.42 -7.86 4.28
N ASN A 100 8.82 -7.00 5.10
CA ASN A 100 7.70 -6.15 4.71
C ASN A 100 8.10 -5.14 3.62
N LYS A 101 9.30 -4.56 3.69
CA LYS A 101 9.82 -3.67 2.64
C LYS A 101 9.96 -4.39 1.31
N ILE A 102 10.52 -5.60 1.30
CA ILE A 102 10.66 -6.42 0.08
C ILE A 102 9.28 -6.79 -0.48
N LYS A 103 8.37 -7.27 0.39
CA LYS A 103 6.99 -7.60 -0.01
C LYS A 103 6.27 -6.40 -0.63
N ARG A 104 6.44 -5.20 -0.04
CA ARG A 104 5.88 -3.96 -0.59
C ARG A 104 6.49 -3.60 -1.94
N GLN A 105 7.81 -3.75 -2.12
CA GLN A 105 8.47 -3.48 -3.39
C GLN A 105 7.99 -4.41 -4.50
N ILE A 106 7.90 -5.72 -4.23
CA ILE A 106 7.36 -6.70 -5.18
C ILE A 106 5.92 -6.34 -5.54
N PHE A 107 5.09 -6.02 -4.55
CA PHE A 107 3.70 -5.61 -4.78
C PHE A 107 3.59 -4.36 -5.68
N LEU A 108 4.40 -3.33 -5.43
CA LEU A 108 4.42 -2.11 -6.25
C LEU A 108 4.96 -2.37 -7.66
N PHE A 109 5.97 -3.23 -7.79
CA PHE A 109 6.50 -3.65 -9.08
C PHE A 109 5.42 -4.34 -9.92
N GLU A 110 4.65 -5.26 -9.34
CA GLU A 110 3.56 -5.95 -10.04
C GLU A 110 2.44 -4.99 -10.46
N ILE A 111 2.09 -4.00 -9.63
CA ILE A 111 1.15 -2.94 -10.02
C ILE A 111 1.68 -2.17 -11.23
N ASN A 112 2.94 -1.72 -11.17
CA ASN A 112 3.55 -0.96 -12.25
C ASN A 112 3.62 -1.78 -13.55
N LYS A 113 3.96 -3.06 -13.46
CA LYS A 113 4.00 -3.98 -14.60
C LYS A 113 2.63 -4.08 -15.29
N ARG A 114 1.54 -4.27 -14.53
CA ARG A 114 0.18 -4.30 -15.09
C ARG A 114 -0.19 -2.98 -15.75
N ASN A 115 0.10 -1.86 -15.09
CA ASN A 115 -0.23 -0.52 -15.61
C ASN A 115 0.61 -0.13 -16.83
N THR A 116 1.83 -0.65 -16.97
CA THR A 116 2.70 -0.40 -18.12
C THR A 116 2.08 -0.93 -19.42
N LEU A 117 1.32 -2.02 -19.36
CA LEU A 117 0.61 -2.54 -20.54
C LEU A 117 -0.53 -1.60 -20.99
N ILE A 118 -1.16 -0.91 -20.04
CA ILE A 118 -2.29 -0.01 -20.28
C ILE A 118 -1.80 1.37 -20.71
N VAL A 119 -0.73 1.88 -20.11
CA VAL A 119 -0.28 3.28 -20.33
C VAL A 119 0.05 3.55 -21.79
N ASN A 120 0.51 2.57 -22.56
CA ASN A 120 0.79 2.72 -23.99
C ASN A 120 -0.44 3.14 -24.80
N SER A 121 -1.65 2.85 -24.33
CA SER A 121 -2.89 3.33 -24.98
C SER A 121 -3.02 4.85 -24.96
N ILE A 122 -2.35 5.57 -24.04
CA ILE A 122 -2.39 7.02 -23.96
C ILE A 122 -1.84 7.71 -25.21
N PHE A 123 -1.04 7.01 -26.03
CA PHE A 123 -0.52 7.58 -27.28
C PHE A 123 -1.55 7.60 -28.41
N LYS A 124 -2.64 6.84 -28.28
CA LYS A 124 -3.81 6.89 -29.19
C LYS A 124 -4.57 8.20 -28.93
N SER A 125 -4.97 8.87 -30.02
CA SER A 125 -5.58 10.20 -29.95
C SER A 125 -6.87 10.19 -29.13
N GLU A 126 -7.72 9.19 -29.35
CA GLU A 126 -9.01 9.02 -28.71
C GLU A 126 -8.86 8.77 -27.21
N THR A 127 -7.94 7.88 -26.82
CA THR A 127 -7.66 7.59 -25.41
C THR A 127 -7.09 8.81 -24.69
N ALA A 128 -6.16 9.54 -25.32
CA ALA A 128 -5.63 10.80 -24.79
C ALA A 128 -6.73 11.84 -24.59
N LYS A 129 -7.66 11.95 -25.54
CA LYS A 129 -8.75 12.93 -25.50
C LYS A 129 -9.80 12.60 -24.44
N ILE A 130 -10.13 11.33 -24.27
CA ILE A 130 -10.97 10.86 -23.15
C ILE A 130 -10.27 11.16 -21.81
N ALA A 131 -8.98 10.85 -21.68
CA ALA A 131 -8.22 11.13 -20.45
C ALA A 131 -8.21 12.63 -20.13
N LEU A 132 -8.01 13.49 -21.14
CA LEU A 132 -8.07 14.93 -21.00
C LEU A 132 -9.47 15.40 -20.58
N ALA A 133 -10.53 14.91 -21.22
CA ALA A 133 -11.90 15.28 -20.87
C ALA A 133 -12.25 14.89 -19.43
N MET A 134 -11.85 13.70 -18.98
CA MET A 134 -12.06 13.25 -17.60
C MET A 134 -11.25 14.07 -16.58
N LEU A 135 -9.97 14.38 -16.90
CA LEU A 135 -9.16 15.27 -16.07
C LEU A 135 -9.83 16.64 -15.90
N CYS A 136 -10.38 17.18 -16.99
CA CYS A 136 -11.00 18.49 -16.98
C CYS A 136 -12.37 18.48 -16.31
N LEU A 137 -13.15 17.41 -16.45
CA LEU A 137 -14.40 17.23 -15.68
C LEU A 137 -14.15 17.28 -14.17
N ALA A 138 -13.02 16.74 -13.71
CA ALA A 138 -12.66 16.67 -12.29
C ALA A 138 -12.00 17.96 -11.76
N GLU A 139 -11.07 18.55 -12.52
CA GLU A 139 -10.15 19.58 -12.01
C GLU A 139 -10.33 20.95 -12.67
N ALA A 140 -10.94 21.03 -13.85
CA ALA A 140 -11.09 22.29 -14.57
C ALA A 140 -12.37 23.02 -14.15
N LYS A 141 -12.33 24.35 -14.26
CA LYS A 141 -13.52 25.18 -14.07
C LYS A 141 -14.51 24.93 -15.23
N LYS A 142 -15.78 24.73 -14.88
CA LYS A 142 -16.87 24.64 -15.87
C LYS A 142 -16.99 25.90 -16.71
N TYR A 143 -17.39 25.72 -17.96
CA TYR A 143 -17.69 26.82 -18.85
C TYR A 143 -18.78 27.72 -18.26
N THR A 144 -18.61 29.02 -18.46
CA THR A 144 -19.61 30.03 -18.12
C THR A 144 -19.67 31.00 -19.28
N SER A 145 -20.86 31.47 -19.66
CA SER A 145 -21.05 32.44 -20.75
C SER A 145 -20.27 33.75 -20.58
N LYS A 146 -19.80 34.04 -19.36
CA LYS A 146 -18.98 35.20 -19.00
C LYS A 146 -17.47 34.97 -19.13
N GLY A 147 -17.03 33.75 -19.42
CA GLY A 147 -15.63 33.35 -19.44
C GLY A 147 -15.16 32.91 -20.82
N SER A 148 -14.04 33.47 -21.29
CA SER A 148 -13.39 33.12 -22.56
C SER A 148 -12.22 32.13 -22.40
N SER A 149 -12.03 31.58 -21.19
CA SER A 149 -10.86 30.77 -20.88
C SER A 149 -11.20 29.49 -20.13
N PHE A 150 -10.60 28.42 -20.62
CA PHE A 150 -10.58 27.12 -19.98
C PHE A 150 -9.47 27.09 -18.96
N ASN A 151 -9.77 26.84 -17.67
CA ASN A 151 -8.71 26.84 -16.67
C ASN A 151 -8.75 25.67 -15.72
N LEU A 152 -7.54 25.20 -15.39
CA LEU A 152 -7.28 24.13 -14.43
C LEU A 152 -6.18 24.61 -13.50
N GLY A 153 -6.40 24.48 -12.19
CA GLY A 153 -5.42 24.85 -11.18
C GLY A 153 -5.16 23.70 -10.23
N ASN A 154 -3.89 23.30 -10.07
CA ASN A 154 -3.52 22.26 -9.11
C ASN A 154 -2.15 22.52 -8.48
N SER A 155 -1.94 22.01 -7.26
CA SER A 155 -0.65 22.08 -6.55
C SER A 155 0.27 20.91 -6.87
N ASP A 156 -0.24 19.82 -7.46
CA ASP A 156 0.55 18.70 -7.93
C ASP A 156 1.09 19.01 -9.35
N PRO A 157 2.42 19.11 -9.51
CA PRO A 157 3.01 19.43 -10.81
C PRO A 157 2.71 18.38 -11.88
N ARG A 158 2.45 17.11 -11.50
CA ARG A 158 2.14 16.05 -12.45
C ARG A 158 0.82 16.32 -13.17
N ILE A 159 -0.19 16.81 -12.44
CA ILE A 159 -1.50 17.13 -13.01
C ILE A 159 -1.36 18.23 -14.07
N ILE A 160 -0.60 19.30 -13.75
CA ILE A 160 -0.38 20.41 -14.68
C ILE A 160 0.38 19.96 -15.93
N VAL A 161 1.44 19.16 -15.76
CA VAL A 161 2.23 18.64 -16.89
C VAL A 161 1.38 17.72 -17.76
N ILE A 162 0.57 16.83 -17.17
CA ILE A 162 -0.35 15.96 -17.91
C ILE A 162 -1.37 16.79 -18.69
N PHE A 163 -1.97 17.80 -18.06
CA PHE A 163 -2.91 18.70 -18.71
C PHE A 163 -2.33 19.38 -19.96
N LEU A 164 -1.16 20.00 -19.84
CA LEU A 164 -0.48 20.65 -20.97
C LEU A 164 -0.07 19.66 -22.06
N ALA A 165 0.46 18.49 -21.67
CA ALA A 165 0.89 17.46 -22.62
C ALA A 165 -0.30 16.87 -23.41
N LEU A 166 -1.42 16.61 -22.73
CA LEU A 166 -2.63 16.11 -23.38
C LEU A 166 -3.29 17.17 -24.25
N LEU A 167 -3.33 18.45 -23.84
CA LEU A 167 -3.78 19.54 -24.71
C LEU A 167 -2.97 19.59 -26.02
N LYS A 168 -1.64 19.50 -25.91
CA LYS A 168 -0.73 19.45 -27.06
C LYS A 168 -0.95 18.24 -27.95
N LYS A 169 -1.31 17.09 -27.36
CA LYS A 169 -1.54 15.84 -28.07
C LYS A 169 -2.88 15.80 -28.80
N CYS A 170 -3.93 16.36 -28.21
CA CYS A 170 -5.32 16.19 -28.65
C CYS A 170 -5.83 17.30 -29.58
N PHE A 171 -5.19 18.47 -29.59
CA PHE A 171 -5.64 19.65 -30.32
C PHE A 171 -4.51 20.31 -31.10
N ASN A 172 -4.86 21.17 -32.07
CA ASN A 172 -3.90 22.08 -32.70
C ASN A 172 -3.46 23.15 -31.70
N PHE A 173 -2.49 22.79 -30.87
CA PHE A 173 -2.09 23.54 -29.68
C PHE A 173 -1.26 24.77 -30.05
N ASN A 174 -1.77 25.94 -29.67
CA ASN A 174 -1.02 27.19 -29.76
C ASN A 174 -0.47 27.55 -28.36
N PRO A 175 0.85 27.50 -28.12
CA PRO A 175 1.43 27.85 -26.82
C PRO A 175 1.13 29.29 -26.40
N GLU A 176 0.97 30.22 -27.34
CA GLU A 176 0.65 31.62 -27.05
C GLU A 176 -0.78 31.83 -26.50
N LYS A 177 -1.62 30.78 -26.50
CA LYS A 177 -2.94 30.77 -25.83
C LYS A 177 -2.85 30.31 -24.37
N VAL A 178 -1.69 29.88 -23.89
CA VAL A 178 -1.49 29.48 -22.50
C VAL A 178 -1.23 30.72 -21.64
N ARG A 179 -1.88 30.79 -20.48
CA ARG A 179 -1.53 31.74 -19.42
C ARG A 179 -1.38 31.00 -18.11
N CYS A 180 -0.35 31.36 -17.37
CA CYS A 180 -0.07 30.78 -16.06
C CYS A 180 -0.28 31.83 -14.98
N THR A 181 -0.84 31.45 -13.84
CA THR A 181 -0.95 32.32 -12.66
C THR A 181 -0.57 31.49 -11.44
N VAL A 182 0.50 31.88 -10.76
CA VAL A 182 0.86 31.26 -9.48
C VAL A 182 -0.10 31.77 -8.41
N GLN A 183 -0.81 30.86 -7.76
CA GLN A 183 -1.62 31.15 -6.58
C GLN A 183 -0.86 30.66 -5.36
N CYS A 184 -0.51 31.57 -4.45
CA CYS A 184 0.39 31.30 -3.34
C CYS A 184 -0.14 31.85 -2.02
N ARG A 185 0.44 31.39 -0.91
CA ARG A 185 0.15 31.92 0.42
C ARG A 185 0.99 33.17 0.67
N ALA A 186 0.52 34.03 1.58
CA ALA A 186 1.10 35.34 1.84
C ALA A 186 2.54 35.31 2.40
N ASP A 187 2.97 34.19 2.98
CA ASP A 187 4.30 33.98 3.55
C ASP A 187 5.29 33.29 2.59
N GLN A 188 4.89 33.07 1.33
CA GLN A 188 5.73 32.39 0.33
C GLN A 188 6.42 33.38 -0.61
N ASP A 189 7.60 32.99 -1.09
CA ASP A 189 8.36 33.72 -2.10
C ASP A 189 7.76 33.49 -3.49
N ILE A 190 7.27 34.56 -4.11
CA ILE A 190 6.62 34.51 -5.43
C ILE A 190 7.62 34.16 -6.53
N GLU A 191 8.83 34.73 -6.49
CA GLU A 191 9.84 34.55 -7.53
C GLU A 191 10.34 33.11 -7.56
N GLU A 192 10.57 32.51 -6.38
CA GLU A 192 10.95 31.09 -6.28
C GLU A 192 9.84 30.17 -6.81
N LEU A 193 8.58 30.47 -6.52
CA LEU A 193 7.45 29.67 -6.98
C LEU A 193 7.28 29.78 -8.49
N GLU A 194 7.34 30.97 -9.06
CA GLU A 194 7.28 31.16 -10.50
C GLU A 194 8.44 30.46 -11.20
N LYS A 195 9.67 30.59 -10.68
CA LYS A 195 10.84 29.87 -11.19
C LYS A 195 10.64 28.35 -11.16
N PHE A 196 10.11 27.82 -10.05
CA PHE A 196 9.78 26.40 -9.95
C PHE A 196 8.78 25.98 -11.03
N TRP A 197 7.69 26.72 -11.19
CA TRP A 197 6.63 26.38 -12.15
C TRP A 197 7.10 26.51 -13.60
N ARG A 198 7.87 27.54 -13.95
CA ARG A 198 8.53 27.64 -15.27
C ARG A 198 9.44 26.45 -15.55
N ASN A 199 10.20 26.00 -14.56
CA ASN A 199 11.08 24.85 -14.70
C ASN A 199 10.31 23.54 -14.93
N VAL A 200 9.16 23.38 -14.28
CA VAL A 200 8.29 22.20 -14.41
C VAL A 200 7.56 22.19 -15.75
N THR A 201 6.93 23.30 -16.12
CA THR A 201 6.03 23.36 -17.29
C THR A 201 6.75 23.71 -18.59
N LYS A 202 7.94 24.32 -18.50
CA LYS A 202 8.67 24.91 -19.63
C LYS A 202 7.90 26.04 -20.34
N VAL A 203 6.90 26.62 -19.68
CA VAL A 203 6.18 27.80 -20.18
C VAL A 203 7.06 29.04 -19.97
N PRO A 204 7.25 29.89 -20.99
CA PRO A 204 8.07 31.09 -20.87
C PRO A 204 7.42 32.13 -19.95
N GLU A 205 8.26 32.92 -19.29
CA GLU A 205 7.86 33.94 -18.31
C GLU A 205 6.85 34.96 -18.87
N LYS A 206 6.96 35.34 -20.15
CA LYS A 206 6.02 36.26 -20.81
C LYS A 206 4.55 35.79 -20.78
N LEU A 207 4.31 34.50 -20.53
CA LEU A 207 2.97 33.89 -20.44
C LEU A 207 2.50 33.73 -18.99
N PHE A 208 3.29 34.14 -18.01
CA PHE A 208 2.88 34.21 -16.60
C PHE A 208 2.24 35.56 -16.32
N TYR A 209 1.00 35.53 -15.83
CA TYR A 209 0.36 36.67 -15.21
C TYR A 209 0.86 36.86 -13.78
N LYS A 210 0.65 38.07 -13.26
CA LYS A 210 0.97 38.42 -11.87
C LYS A 210 0.42 37.37 -10.90
N ALA A 211 1.30 36.84 -10.05
CA ALA A 211 0.91 35.91 -9.01
C ALA A 211 -0.21 36.48 -8.11
N GLN A 212 -1.05 35.57 -7.63
CA GLN A 212 -2.19 35.86 -6.76
C GLN A 212 -1.89 35.32 -5.36
N ILE A 213 -1.85 36.23 -4.39
CA ILE A 213 -1.71 35.88 -2.98
C ILE A 213 -3.09 35.58 -2.42
N ASP A 214 -3.26 34.46 -1.71
CA ASP A 214 -4.49 34.16 -0.97
C ASP A 214 -4.57 35.04 0.30
N PRO A 215 -5.43 36.06 0.35
CA PRO A 215 -5.48 36.99 1.49
C PRO A 215 -5.89 36.30 2.79
N ARG A 216 -6.55 35.13 2.74
CA ARG A 216 -6.97 34.37 3.92
C ARG A 216 -5.79 33.77 4.69
N THR A 217 -4.60 33.83 4.10
CA THR A 217 -3.35 33.23 4.62
C THR A 217 -2.40 34.22 5.26
N ILE A 218 -2.73 35.52 5.25
CA ILE A 218 -1.98 36.57 5.96
C ILE A 218 -1.90 36.21 7.44
N GLY A 219 -0.69 36.25 8.00
CA GLY A 219 -0.41 35.88 9.40
C GLY A 219 -0.49 34.39 9.72
N LYS A 220 -0.66 33.51 8.72
CA LYS A 220 -0.77 32.05 8.92
C LYS A 220 0.40 31.31 8.25
N PRO A 221 1.37 30.77 9.03
CA PRO A 221 2.55 30.14 8.46
C PRO A 221 2.21 28.87 7.68
N THR A 222 2.92 28.68 6.58
CA THR A 222 2.86 27.49 5.73
C THR A 222 3.52 26.32 6.44
N LYS A 223 2.72 25.32 6.85
CA LYS A 223 3.21 24.14 7.58
C LYS A 223 3.99 23.17 6.70
N LYS A 224 3.62 23.07 5.41
CA LYS A 224 4.25 22.15 4.46
C LYS A 224 5.40 22.87 3.75
N LYS A 225 6.64 22.60 4.16
CA LYS A 225 7.85 23.24 3.62
C LYS A 225 7.99 23.11 2.10
N ASP A 226 7.60 21.96 1.54
CA ASP A 226 7.70 21.70 0.09
C ASP A 226 6.44 22.11 -0.69
N TYR A 227 5.55 22.90 -0.11
CA TYR A 227 4.36 23.38 -0.81
C TYR A 227 4.75 24.45 -1.84
N LYS A 228 4.48 24.19 -3.12
CA LYS A 228 4.86 25.08 -4.23
C LYS A 228 3.70 25.95 -4.74
N GLY A 229 2.72 26.23 -3.88
CA GLY A 229 1.52 26.92 -4.30
C GLY A 229 0.66 26.08 -5.25
N VAL A 230 -0.26 26.73 -5.94
CA VAL A 230 -1.08 26.18 -7.02
C VAL A 230 -0.70 26.91 -8.30
N LEU A 231 -0.48 26.17 -9.39
CA LEU A 231 -0.39 26.78 -10.70
C LEU A 231 -1.74 26.69 -11.37
N LYS A 232 -2.37 27.84 -11.61
CA LYS A 232 -3.53 27.96 -12.48
C LYS A 232 -3.04 28.12 -13.91
N VAL A 233 -3.53 27.26 -14.80
CA VAL A 233 -3.27 27.30 -16.23
C VAL A 233 -4.57 27.62 -16.93
N ASP A 234 -4.61 28.73 -17.65
CA ASP A 234 -5.67 29.11 -18.56
C ASP A 234 -5.25 28.77 -20.00
N TYR A 235 -6.13 28.12 -20.76
CA TYR A 235 -6.03 27.97 -22.20
C TYR A 235 -7.13 28.79 -22.87
N LEU A 236 -6.74 29.82 -23.61
CA LEU A 236 -7.63 30.81 -24.20
C LEU A 236 -8.27 30.29 -25.49
N ASP A 237 -9.04 29.20 -25.37
CA ASP A 237 -9.78 28.57 -26.46
C ASP A 237 -11.09 27.93 -25.97
N THR A 238 -12.19 28.68 -26.11
CA THR A 238 -13.52 28.23 -25.70
C THR A 238 -14.00 26.99 -26.45
N LYS A 239 -13.59 26.82 -27.72
CA LYS A 239 -14.01 25.65 -28.52
C LYS A 239 -13.45 24.36 -27.91
N VAL A 240 -12.18 24.38 -27.51
CA VAL A 240 -11.55 23.24 -26.83
C VAL A 240 -12.27 22.90 -25.53
N GLN A 241 -12.66 23.90 -24.74
CA GLN A 241 -13.42 23.67 -23.51
C GLN A 241 -14.76 22.97 -23.76
N LEU A 242 -15.58 23.54 -24.65
CA LEU A 242 -16.90 23.00 -24.98
C LEU A 242 -16.82 21.58 -25.54
N GLU A 243 -15.81 21.31 -26.36
CA GLU A 243 -15.58 19.99 -26.93
C GLU A 243 -15.21 18.95 -25.87
N LEU A 244 -14.38 19.31 -24.89
CA LEU A 244 -14.02 18.44 -23.76
C LEU A 244 -15.21 18.20 -22.81
N GLU A 245 -16.01 19.23 -22.53
CA GLU A 245 -17.22 19.10 -21.71
C GLU A 245 -18.28 18.22 -22.41
N SER A 246 -18.47 18.40 -23.71
CA SER A 246 -19.35 17.54 -24.52
C SER A 246 -18.90 16.08 -24.49
N LEU A 247 -17.61 15.82 -24.71
CA LEU A 247 -17.06 14.46 -24.65
C LEU A 247 -17.24 13.83 -23.26
N ALA A 248 -17.01 14.60 -22.19
CA ALA A 248 -17.19 14.10 -20.83
C ALA A 248 -18.64 13.68 -20.55
N ASN A 249 -19.61 14.47 -21.01
CA ASN A 249 -21.04 14.14 -20.91
C ASN A 249 -21.39 12.89 -21.74
N LEU A 250 -20.85 12.74 -22.95
CA LEU A 250 -21.09 11.56 -23.78
C LEU A 250 -20.50 10.29 -23.15
N VAL A 251 -19.31 10.37 -22.55
CA VAL A 251 -18.72 9.25 -21.78
C VAL A 251 -19.61 8.87 -20.61
N TYR A 252 -20.09 9.85 -19.84
CA TYR A 252 -21.02 9.60 -18.72
C TYR A 252 -22.29 8.88 -19.21
N ASN A 253 -22.94 9.38 -20.27
CA ASN A 253 -24.16 8.79 -20.82
C ASN A 253 -23.93 7.36 -21.31
N GLN A 254 -22.81 7.10 -21.99
CA GLN A 254 -22.47 5.77 -22.50
C GLN A 254 -22.21 4.75 -21.39
N LEU A 255 -21.66 5.19 -20.25
CA LEU A 255 -21.45 4.34 -19.07
C LEU A 255 -22.76 4.09 -18.32
N GLN A 256 -23.65 5.09 -18.23
CA GLN A 256 -24.98 4.92 -17.64
C GLN A 256 -25.86 3.96 -18.46
N SER A 257 -25.86 4.09 -19.79
CA SER A 257 -26.70 3.25 -20.66
C SER A 257 -26.31 1.77 -20.65
N LYS A 258 -25.04 1.46 -20.38
CA LYS A 258 -24.56 0.09 -20.20
C LYS A 258 -24.90 -0.52 -18.84
N ASN A 259 -25.27 0.33 -17.87
CA ASN A 259 -25.67 -0.05 -16.52
C ASN A 259 -27.19 0.11 -16.30
N GLY A 260 -27.99 0.25 -17.38
CA GLY A 260 -29.44 0.10 -17.28
C GLY A 260 -29.79 -1.30 -16.73
N PRO A 261 -30.92 -1.47 -16.02
CA PRO A 261 -31.22 -2.73 -15.34
C PRO A 261 -31.18 -3.86 -16.37
N GLU A 262 -30.37 -4.89 -16.09
CA GLU A 262 -30.55 -6.20 -16.68
C GLU A 262 -31.97 -6.64 -16.27
N VAL A 263 -32.92 -6.57 -17.20
CA VAL A 263 -34.25 -7.17 -17.06
C VAL A 263 -34.12 -8.66 -17.26
#